data_AF-A0A2G6QKC7-F1
#
_entry.id   AF-A0A2G6QKC7-F1
#
_cell.length_a   1.000
_cell.length_b   1.000
_cell.length_c   1.000
_cell.angle_alpha   90.00
_cell.angle_beta   90.00
_cell.angle_gamma   90.00
#
_symmetry.space_group_name_H-M   'P 1'
#
loop_
_entity.id
_entity.type
_entity.pdbx_description
1 polymer ?
#
loop_
_entity_poly.entity_id
_entity_poly.type
_entity_poly.pdbx_seq_one_letter_code
_entity_poly.pdbx_strand_id
1 'polypeptide(L)'
;METFDMGLKSNWRAFKEFVENKQKDYLTKYYFVYEECDCGDTSYVFVQHNELDEWLEKMFWKWMRYDTDDLTNSMNDIKVWKLISEDEFKKCSPLYKGSRKTSIVINGEVYYRKLIKINVEPSVIVSTDIY
;
A
#
# COMPACT_ATOMS: atom_id res chain seq x y z
N MET A 1 -6.95 4.51 9.90
CA MET A 1 -7.17 3.71 8.67
C MET A 1 -8.56 4.02 8.13
N GLU A 2 -8.68 4.40 6.86
CA GLU A 2 -9.97 4.52 6.18
C GLU A 2 -10.17 3.34 5.24
N THR A 3 -11.42 2.87 5.16
CA THR A 3 -11.83 1.66 4.44
C THR A 3 -12.89 2.03 3.41
N PHE A 4 -12.73 1.60 2.16
CA PHE A 4 -13.73 1.76 1.11
C PHE A 4 -14.14 0.38 0.58
N ASP A 5 -15.44 0.12 0.60
CA ASP A 5 -16.06 -1.15 0.22
C ASP A 5 -16.98 -0.93 -1.00
N MET A 6 -16.36 -0.74 -2.17
CA MET A 6 -17.01 -0.51 -3.48
C MET A 6 -16.09 -1.03 -4.59
N GLY A 7 -16.51 -1.00 -5.86
CA GLY A 7 -15.63 -1.38 -6.97
C GLY A 7 -14.37 -0.51 -7.10
N LEU A 8 -13.28 -1.06 -7.65
CA LEU A 8 -11.96 -0.41 -7.80
C LEU A 8 -12.00 1.03 -8.33
N LYS A 9 -12.86 1.31 -9.32
CA LYS A 9 -13.01 2.65 -9.90
C LYS A 9 -13.61 3.66 -8.90
N SER A 10 -14.59 3.22 -8.11
CA SER A 10 -15.22 4.04 -7.08
C SER A 10 -14.27 4.26 -5.91
N ASN A 11 -13.57 3.21 -5.49
CA ASN A 11 -12.54 3.28 -4.45
C ASN A 11 -11.42 4.25 -4.84
N TRP A 12 -10.94 4.21 -6.09
CA TRP A 12 -9.94 5.15 -6.57
C TRP A 12 -10.44 6.60 -6.59
N ARG A 13 -11.71 6.84 -6.93
CA ARG A 13 -12.29 8.19 -6.88
C ARG A 13 -12.37 8.70 -5.44
N ALA A 14 -12.86 7.85 -4.52
CA ALA A 14 -12.94 8.19 -3.10
C ALA A 14 -11.55 8.44 -2.49
N PHE A 15 -10.57 7.61 -2.86
CA PHE A 15 -9.17 7.82 -2.49
C PHE A 15 -8.63 9.16 -3.01
N LYS A 16 -8.88 9.49 -4.28
CA LYS A 16 -8.48 10.78 -4.85
C LYS A 16 -9.08 11.93 -4.05
N GLU A 17 -10.39 11.92 -3.81
CA GLU A 17 -11.07 12.95 -3.03
C GLU A 17 -10.52 13.06 -1.60
N PHE A 18 -10.25 11.93 -0.95
CA PHE A 18 -9.65 11.88 0.38
C PHE A 18 -8.26 12.53 0.41
N VAL A 19 -7.39 12.16 -0.52
CA VAL A 19 -6.02 12.65 -0.59
C VAL A 19 -5.96 14.14 -0.94
N GLU A 20 -6.82 14.61 -1.86
CA GLU A 20 -6.89 16.02 -2.23
C GLU A 20 -7.50 16.90 -1.12
N ASN A 21 -8.43 16.36 -0.32
CA ASN A 21 -9.03 17.07 0.81
C ASN A 21 -8.16 17.06 2.07
N LYS A 22 -7.30 16.05 2.25
CA LYS A 22 -6.31 16.03 3.34
C LYS A 22 -5.18 17.01 3.04
N GLN A 23 -5.38 18.27 3.39
CA GLN A 23 -4.26 19.20 3.55
C GLN A 23 -3.36 18.68 4.67
N LYS A 24 -2.19 18.12 4.34
CA LYS A 24 -1.11 17.88 5.33
C LYS A 24 0.24 17.63 4.69
N ASP A 25 1.23 18.12 5.44
CA ASP A 25 2.69 17.97 5.40
C ASP A 25 3.32 17.20 4.24
N TYR A 26 4.37 17.79 3.66
CA TYR A 26 5.19 17.23 2.56
C TYR A 26 5.74 15.82 2.87
N LEU A 27 5.77 15.45 4.15
CA LEU A 27 6.27 14.17 4.65
C LEU A 27 5.23 13.04 4.64
N THR A 28 3.97 13.33 4.36
CA THR A 28 2.90 12.32 4.37
C THR A 28 3.06 11.35 3.19
N LYS A 29 3.12 10.05 3.47
CA LYS A 29 3.25 9.00 2.44
C LYS A 29 1.92 8.29 2.26
N TYR A 30 1.28 8.50 1.12
CA TYR A 30 0.00 7.87 0.82
C TYR A 30 0.19 6.50 0.18
N TYR A 31 -0.47 5.50 0.76
CA TYR A 31 -0.56 4.14 0.23
C TYR A 31 -2.03 3.79 0.03
N PHE A 32 -2.35 3.31 -1.17
CA PHE A 32 -3.65 2.76 -1.52
C PHE A 32 -3.48 1.25 -1.68
N VAL A 33 -4.09 0.49 -0.78
CA VAL A 33 -4.08 -0.97 -0.79
C VAL A 33 -5.40 -1.47 -1.35
N TYR A 34 -5.32 -2.47 -2.19
CA TYR A 34 -6.46 -3.10 -2.83
C TYR A 34 -6.29 -4.62 -2.75
N GLU A 35 -7.32 -5.30 -2.27
CA GLU A 35 -7.39 -6.76 -2.21
C GLU A 35 -8.23 -7.27 -3.38
N GLU A 36 -7.63 -8.08 -4.26
CA GLU A 36 -8.35 -8.78 -5.32
C GLU A 36 -9.13 -9.96 -4.71
N CYS A 37 -10.44 -9.79 -4.46
CA CYS A 37 -11.30 -10.83 -3.89
C CYS A 37 -12.59 -11.01 -4.70
N ASP A 38 -12.99 -12.26 -4.91
CA ASP A 38 -14.20 -12.63 -5.66
C ASP A 38 -15.51 -12.13 -5.01
N CYS A 39 -15.47 -11.82 -3.71
CA CYS A 39 -16.64 -11.37 -2.94
C CYS A 39 -16.85 -9.85 -2.93
N GLY A 40 -15.92 -9.07 -3.49
CA GLY A 40 -15.97 -7.62 -3.48
C GLY A 40 -14.60 -6.97 -3.30
N ASP A 41 -14.42 -5.88 -4.03
CA ASP A 41 -13.20 -5.07 -4.04
C ASP A 41 -13.05 -4.27 -2.74
N THR A 42 -12.31 -4.79 -1.75
CA THR A 42 -12.01 -3.99 -0.55
C THR A 42 -10.75 -3.18 -0.76
N SER A 43 -10.79 -1.90 -0.38
CA SER A 43 -9.60 -1.05 -0.43
C SER A 43 -9.39 -0.27 0.86
N TYR A 44 -8.11 0.03 1.10
CA TYR A 44 -7.64 0.63 2.33
C TYR A 44 -6.65 1.74 2.04
N VAL A 45 -6.66 2.76 2.90
CA VAL A 45 -5.76 3.90 2.78
C VAL A 45 -4.91 4.07 4.03
N PHE A 46 -3.61 4.17 3.81
CA PHE A 46 -2.59 4.41 4.83
C PHE A 46 -1.82 5.68 4.51
N VAL A 47 -1.47 6.44 5.54
CA VAL A 47 -0.75 7.72 5.40
C VAL A 47 0.66 7.68 5.97
N GLN A 48 1.07 6.51 6.47
CA GLN A 48 2.39 6.20 6.97
C GLN A 48 2.78 4.78 6.58
N HIS A 49 4.09 4.54 6.43
CA HIS A 49 4.60 3.21 6.08
C HIS A 49 4.39 2.19 7.20
N ASN A 50 4.62 2.60 8.46
CA ASN A 50 4.48 1.70 9.62
C ASN A 50 3.05 1.20 9.79
N GLU A 51 2.05 2.06 9.57
CA GLU A 51 0.63 1.65 9.62
C GLU A 51 0.31 0.58 8.56
N LEU A 52 0.94 0.67 7.38
CA LEU A 52 0.80 -0.34 6.33
C LEU A 52 1.47 -1.65 6.75
N ASP A 53 2.68 -1.60 7.29
CA ASP A 53 3.44 -2.80 7.67
C ASP A 53 2.74 -3.56 8.80
N GLU A 54 2.29 -2.86 9.85
CA GLU A 54 1.51 -3.45 10.95
C GLU A 54 0.22 -4.09 10.44
N TRP A 55 -0.44 -3.47 9.46
CA TRP A 55 -1.65 -4.01 8.86
C TRP A 55 -1.36 -5.25 8.02
N LEU A 56 -0.32 -5.23 7.19
CA LEU A 56 0.10 -6.36 6.38
C LEU A 56 0.44 -7.57 7.27
N GLU A 57 1.21 -7.36 8.33
CA GLU A 57 1.54 -8.42 9.29
C GLU A 57 0.27 -8.98 9.94
N LYS A 58 -0.62 -8.11 10.43
CA LYS A 58 -1.88 -8.55 11.04
C LYS A 58 -2.72 -9.37 10.08
N MET A 59 -2.82 -8.98 8.82
CA MET A 59 -3.61 -9.68 7.82
C MET A 59 -2.95 -10.98 7.36
N PHE A 60 -1.61 -11.02 7.28
CA PHE A 60 -0.85 -12.23 7.01
C PHE A 60 -1.22 -13.35 7.99
N TRP A 61 -1.22 -13.06 9.29
CA TRP A 61 -1.63 -14.01 10.33
C TRP A 61 -3.11 -14.34 10.29
N LYS A 62 -3.97 -13.31 10.19
CA LYS A 62 -5.43 -13.48 10.21
C LYS A 62 -5.93 -14.35 9.06
N TRP A 63 -5.33 -14.22 7.88
CA TRP A 63 -5.70 -14.98 6.69
C TRP A 63 -4.89 -16.27 6.54
N MET A 64 -4.15 -16.67 7.58
CA MET A 64 -3.36 -17.91 7.61
C MET A 64 -2.42 -18.04 6.41
N ARG A 65 -1.84 -16.92 5.94
CA ARG A 65 -0.93 -16.88 4.79
C ARG A 65 0.40 -17.60 5.04
N TYR A 66 0.65 -18.02 6.28
CA TYR A 66 1.77 -18.87 6.65
C TYR A 66 1.56 -20.34 6.25
N ASP A 67 0.33 -20.78 6.03
CA ASP A 67 -0.03 -22.16 5.71
C ASP A 67 -0.17 -22.35 4.19
N THR A 68 0.87 -21.94 3.46
CA THR A 68 0.94 -22.05 2.00
C THR A 68 2.30 -22.58 1.57
N ASP A 69 2.32 -23.32 0.47
CA ASP A 69 3.54 -23.89 -0.10
C ASP A 69 4.50 -22.81 -0.63
N ASP A 70 3.98 -21.63 -0.97
CA ASP A 70 4.76 -20.50 -1.48
C ASP A 70 4.60 -19.25 -0.59
N LEU A 71 5.37 -19.21 0.49
CA LEU A 71 5.36 -18.13 1.46
C LEU A 71 5.69 -16.77 0.82
N THR A 72 6.62 -16.75 -0.15
CA THR A 72 7.08 -15.49 -0.78
C THR A 72 5.97 -14.81 -1.56
N ASN A 73 5.08 -15.61 -2.16
CA ASN A 73 3.96 -15.14 -2.98
C ASN A 73 2.61 -15.19 -2.25
N SER A 74 2.62 -15.48 -0.94
CA SER A 74 1.43 -15.69 -0.11
C SER A 74 0.48 -14.49 -0.03
N MET A 75 0.94 -13.29 -0.36
CA MET A 75 0.16 -12.03 -0.33
C MET A 75 0.06 -11.36 -1.70
N ASN A 76 0.24 -12.09 -2.80
CA ASN A 76 0.26 -11.51 -4.15
C ASN A 76 -1.10 -10.95 -4.62
N ASP A 77 -2.19 -11.38 -4.03
CA ASP A 77 -3.55 -10.87 -4.23
C ASP A 77 -3.74 -9.45 -3.68
N ILE A 78 -2.85 -9.00 -2.79
CA ILE A 78 -2.85 -7.65 -2.26
C ILE A 78 -1.97 -6.75 -3.14
N LYS A 79 -2.57 -5.71 -3.70
CA LYS A 79 -1.87 -4.70 -4.50
C LYS A 79 -1.71 -3.42 -3.70
N VAL A 80 -0.45 -2.97 -3.53
CA VAL A 80 -0.14 -1.73 -2.82
C VAL A 80 0.35 -0.68 -3.81
N TRP A 81 -0.35 0.44 -3.91
CA TRP A 81 0.07 1.60 -4.70
C TRP A 81 0.58 2.71 -3.78
N LYS A 82 1.85 3.07 -3.91
CA LYS A 82 2.40 4.27 -3.26
C LYS A 82 2.24 5.48 -4.18
N LEU A 83 1.76 6.58 -3.63
CA LEU A 83 1.84 7.88 -4.29
C LEU A 83 3.21 8.51 -4.09
N ILE A 84 3.74 9.11 -5.16
CA ILE A 84 5.05 9.73 -5.25
C ILE A 84 4.83 11.13 -5.80
N SER A 85 5.36 12.15 -5.15
CA SER A 85 5.23 13.52 -5.64
C SER A 85 6.02 13.71 -6.94
N GLU A 86 5.68 14.70 -7.76
CA GLU A 86 6.42 14.97 -8.99
C GLU A 86 7.88 15.34 -8.72
N ASP A 87 8.15 16.09 -7.66
CA ASP A 87 9.47 16.47 -7.18
C ASP A 87 10.30 15.23 -6.81
N GLU A 88 9.73 14.32 -6.00
CA GLU A 88 10.38 13.05 -5.64
C GLU A 88 10.63 12.18 -6.88
N PHE A 89 9.67 12.12 -7.80
CA PHE A 89 9.81 11.39 -9.06
C PHE A 89 10.92 11.97 -9.93
N LYS A 90 11.03 13.30 -10.05
CA LYS A 90 12.08 13.99 -10.82
C LYS A 90 13.47 13.79 -10.20
N LYS A 91 13.58 13.92 -8.87
CA LYS A 91 14.85 13.75 -8.13
C LYS A 91 15.37 12.32 -8.18
N CYS A 92 14.47 11.33 -8.13
CA CYS A 92 14.82 9.91 -8.00
C CYS A 92 14.24 9.06 -9.14
N SER A 93 14.19 9.60 -10.36
CA SER A 93 13.59 8.96 -11.54
C SER A 93 14.02 7.49 -11.77
N PRO A 94 15.31 7.11 -11.61
CA PRO A 94 15.72 5.71 -11.75
C PRO A 94 15.04 4.75 -10.76
N LEU A 95 14.82 5.20 -9.51
CA LEU A 95 14.14 4.41 -8.49
C LEU A 95 12.64 4.25 -8.78
N TYR A 96 12.08 5.18 -9.54
CA TYR A 96 10.64 5.24 -9.85
C TYR A 96 10.29 4.78 -11.26
N LYS A 97 11.20 4.03 -11.90
CA LYS A 97 10.91 3.33 -13.16
C LYS A 97 9.63 2.49 -13.03
N GLY A 98 8.73 2.62 -14.01
CA GLY A 98 7.42 1.94 -14.02
C GLY A 98 6.29 2.68 -13.30
N SER A 99 6.57 3.82 -12.65
CA SER A 99 5.51 4.66 -12.07
C SER A 99 4.64 5.26 -13.16
N ARG A 100 3.34 5.40 -12.88
CA ARG A 100 2.35 5.98 -13.80
C ARG A 100 1.86 7.31 -13.25
N LYS A 101 1.80 8.33 -14.10
CA LYS A 101 1.21 9.63 -13.75
C LYS A 101 -0.27 9.45 -13.38
N THR A 102 -0.73 10.15 -12.34
CA THR A 102 -2.13 10.14 -11.92
C THR A 102 -2.79 11.48 -12.21
N SER A 103 -4.11 11.55 -12.00
CA SER A 103 -4.88 12.79 -12.02
C SER A 103 -5.01 13.44 -10.64
N ILE A 104 -4.26 12.97 -9.64
CA ILE A 104 -4.25 13.49 -8.27
C ILE A 104 -3.32 14.69 -8.23
N VAL A 105 -3.81 15.81 -7.69
CA VAL A 105 -3.04 17.04 -7.52
C VAL A 105 -3.15 17.51 -6.07
N ILE A 106 -2.01 17.57 -5.37
CA ILE A 106 -1.95 18.03 -3.98
C ILE A 106 -1.05 19.27 -3.96
N ASN A 107 -1.54 20.38 -3.41
CA ASN A 107 -0.80 21.65 -3.34
C ASN A 107 -0.21 22.13 -4.69
N GLY A 108 -0.92 21.86 -5.80
CA GLY A 108 -0.47 22.21 -7.16
C GLY A 108 0.58 21.26 -7.76
N GLU A 109 1.00 20.23 -7.03
CA GLU A 109 1.94 19.21 -7.49
C GLU A 109 1.19 17.95 -7.95
N VAL A 110 1.56 17.42 -9.12
CA VAL A 110 0.95 16.19 -9.66
C VAL A 110 1.60 14.97 -9.03
N TYR A 111 0.80 13.98 -8.65
CA TYR A 111 1.33 12.75 -8.07
C TYR A 111 1.40 11.61 -9.09
N TYR A 112 2.42 10.79 -8.96
CA TYR A 112 2.62 9.53 -9.67
C TYR A 112 2.24 8.38 -8.72
N ARG A 113 1.86 7.24 -9.28
CA ARG A 113 1.66 6.01 -8.52
C ARG A 113 2.65 4.94 -8.95
N LYS A 114 3.16 4.20 -7.98
CA LYS A 114 4.00 3.02 -8.21
C LYS A 114 3.42 1.84 -7.47
N LEU A 115 3.32 0.71 -8.16
CA LEU A 115 2.99 -0.55 -7.53
C LEU A 115 4.20 -1.02 -6.70
N ILE A 116 3.98 -1.27 -5.43
CA ILE A 116 4.95 -1.86 -4.50
C ILE A 116 4.64 -3.35 -4.41
N LYS A 117 5.68 -4.17 -4.57
CA LYS A 117 5.57 -5.60 -4.33
C LYS A 117 5.70 -5.85 -2.82
N ILE A 118 4.77 -6.62 -2.26
CA ILE A 118 4.90 -7.14 -0.91
C ILE A 118 5.88 -8.31 -0.96
N ASN A 119 6.90 -8.29 -0.11
CA ASN A 119 7.82 -9.40 0.07
C ASN A 119 7.62 -9.95 1.47
N VAL A 120 7.19 -11.21 1.58
CA VAL A 120 7.08 -11.89 2.87
C VAL A 120 8.40 -12.60 3.12
N GLU A 121 9.08 -12.25 4.21
CA GLU A 121 10.38 -12.81 4.56
C GLU A 121 10.28 -13.67 5.82
N PRO A 122 10.73 -14.93 5.79
CA PRO A 122 10.76 -15.77 6.99
C PRO A 122 11.82 -15.24 7.95
N SER A 123 11.43 -15.02 9.21
CA SER A 123 12.36 -14.67 10.29
C SER A 123 12.47 -15.82 11.29
N VAL A 124 13.70 -16.21 11.65
CA VAL A 124 13.95 -17.22 12.70
C VAL A 124 14.15 -16.50 14.02
N ILE A 125 13.25 -16.71 14.97
CA ILE A 125 13.38 -16.22 16.34
C ILE A 125 13.95 -17.34 17.18
N VAL A 126 15.23 -17.24 17.55
CA VAL A 126 15.87 -18.18 18.47
C VAL A 126 15.71 -17.65 19.89
N SER A 127 14.77 -18.21 20.65
CA SER A 127 14.77 -18.02 22.09
C SER A 127 15.71 -19.02 22.73
N THR A 128 16.65 -18.52 23.54
CA THR A 128 17.57 -19.34 24.33
C THR A 128 17.14 -19.40 25.80
N ASP A 129 15.90 -19.02 26.10
CA ASP A 129 15.34 -19.20 27.44
C ASP A 129 15.18 -20.71 27.71
N ILE A 130 16.19 -21.25 28.39
CA ILE A 130 16.18 -22.57 28.99
C ILE A 130 15.25 -22.46 30.21
N TYR A 131 14.05 -23.03 30.10
CA TYR A 131 13.15 -23.24 31.25
C TYR A 131 13.76 -24.22 32.26
#